data_AF-A0A8J1Y3L8-F1
#
_entry.id   AF-A0A8J1Y3L8-F1
#
_cell.length_a   1.000
_cell.length_b   1.000
_cell.length_c   1.000
_cell.angle_alpha   90.00
_cell.angle_beta   90.00
_cell.angle_gamma   90.00
#
_symmetry.space_group_name_H-M   'P 1'
#
loop_
_entity.id
_entity.type
_entity.pdbx_description
1 polymer ?
#
loop_
_entity_poly.entity_id
_entity_poly.type
_entity_poly.pdbx_seq_one_letter_code
_entity_poly.pdbx_strand_id
1 'polypeptide(L)'
;IANIPCESLKVAGVSQSPKQVWRIGIFKLQSMPWNSRPVYKHLVEPVFMFHDSGYWLIGSTIGETQSGIRVLSSALQPQDVTEVWQSFNGTTWVAESSIVTSCSSLCDTIWLSGVSGSQAYLLGAYNHVNDDSNGAPIYKKQEDKPKGEVTIRMIDGNKWSIVSESETITTTFTTTITNPVEIPNVWTVSSGTIVLECY
;
A
#
# COMPACT_ATOMS: atom_id res chain seq x y z
N ILE A 1 13.01 -23.11 -12.94
CA ILE A 1 12.93 -21.64 -12.78
C ILE A 1 12.73 -21.40 -11.29
N ALA A 2 13.65 -20.72 -10.61
CA ALA A 2 13.46 -20.39 -9.20
C ALA A 2 12.26 -19.43 -9.11
N ASN A 3 11.26 -19.77 -8.31
CA ASN A 3 10.14 -18.87 -8.09
C ASN A 3 10.66 -17.78 -7.13
N ILE A 4 10.90 -16.57 -7.65
CA ILE A 4 11.44 -15.45 -6.87
C ILE A 4 10.24 -14.66 -6.31
N PRO A 5 10.13 -14.49 -4.98
CA PRO A 5 9.03 -13.72 -4.41
C PRO A 5 9.10 -12.26 -4.88
N CYS A 6 7.94 -11.63 -5.11
CA CYS A 6 7.91 -10.19 -5.37
C CYS A 6 8.55 -9.44 -4.18
N GLU A 7 9.24 -8.35 -4.43
CA GLU A 7 9.69 -7.44 -3.37
C GLU A 7 8.49 -6.71 -2.73
N SER A 8 7.52 -6.33 -3.56
CA SER A 8 6.24 -5.77 -3.13
C SER A 8 5.08 -6.55 -3.71
N LEU A 9 4.08 -6.82 -2.89
CA LEU A 9 2.88 -7.56 -3.22
C LEU A 9 1.68 -6.64 -3.08
N LYS A 10 0.85 -6.58 -4.11
CA LYS A 10 -0.43 -5.88 -4.08
C LYS A 10 -1.54 -6.88 -3.83
N VAL A 11 -2.31 -6.64 -2.76
CA VAL A 11 -3.63 -7.24 -2.54
C VAL A 11 -4.66 -6.23 -3.02
N ALA A 12 -5.42 -6.60 -4.04
CA ALA A 12 -6.40 -5.75 -4.71
C ALA A 12 -7.80 -6.33 -4.55
N GLY A 13 -8.84 -5.52 -4.75
CA GLY A 13 -10.24 -5.96 -4.75
C GLY A 13 -11.12 -5.24 -3.74
N VAL A 14 -12.39 -5.63 -3.69
CA VAL A 14 -13.38 -5.14 -2.74
C VAL A 14 -13.75 -6.28 -1.81
N SER A 15 -13.43 -6.12 -0.53
CA SER A 15 -13.93 -7.01 0.53
C SER A 15 -15.41 -6.72 0.78
N GLN A 16 -16.27 -7.71 0.61
CA GLN A 16 -17.68 -7.66 1.02
C GLN A 16 -17.85 -7.53 2.53
N SER A 17 -16.82 -7.84 3.33
CA SER A 17 -16.78 -7.52 4.76
C SER A 17 -16.19 -6.11 4.98
N PRO A 18 -16.99 -5.12 5.41
CA PRO A 18 -16.49 -3.77 5.71
C PRO A 18 -15.42 -3.77 6.80
N LYS A 19 -15.45 -4.78 7.68
CA LYS A 19 -14.50 -4.95 8.78
C LYS A 19 -13.10 -5.39 8.34
N GLN A 20 -12.91 -5.80 7.09
CA GLN A 20 -11.62 -6.31 6.59
C GLN A 20 -11.03 -5.45 5.48
N VAL A 21 -11.71 -4.38 5.04
CA VAL A 21 -11.26 -3.52 3.93
C VAL A 21 -9.86 -2.93 4.20
N TRP A 22 -9.56 -2.58 5.45
CA TRP A 22 -8.26 -2.05 5.85
C TRP A 22 -7.10 -3.04 5.61
N ARG A 23 -7.35 -4.35 5.49
CA ARG A 23 -6.30 -5.35 5.23
C ARG A 23 -5.89 -5.45 3.75
N ILE A 24 -6.57 -4.75 2.86
CA ILE A 24 -6.26 -4.70 1.42
C ILE A 24 -5.30 -3.54 1.17
N GLY A 25 -4.26 -3.78 0.36
CA GLY A 25 -3.25 -2.78 0.06
C GLY A 25 -1.94 -3.39 -0.42
N ILE A 26 -0.86 -2.63 -0.27
CA ILE A 26 0.49 -3.05 -0.62
C ILE A 26 1.18 -3.67 0.61
N PHE A 27 1.96 -4.71 0.37
CA PHE A 27 2.77 -5.38 1.36
C PHE A 27 4.22 -5.48 0.88
N LYS A 28 5.18 -5.30 1.78
CA LYS A 28 6.62 -5.41 1.53
C LYS A 28 7.14 -6.76 1.99
N LEU A 29 7.92 -7.42 1.15
CA LEU A 29 8.60 -8.67 1.50
C LEU A 29 9.48 -8.46 2.74
N GLN A 30 9.41 -9.42 3.66
CA GLN A 30 10.23 -9.42 4.87
C GLN A 30 11.44 -10.32 4.69
N SER A 31 12.53 -10.03 5.42
CA SER A 31 13.79 -10.78 5.33
C SER A 31 13.67 -12.20 5.89
N MET A 32 12.76 -12.43 6.84
CA MET A 32 12.54 -13.73 7.47
C MET A 32 11.30 -14.42 6.89
N PRO A 33 11.46 -15.58 6.22
CA PRO A 33 10.33 -16.39 5.78
C PRO A 33 9.66 -17.11 6.96
N TRP A 34 8.43 -17.58 6.75
CA TRP A 34 7.68 -18.43 7.67
C TRP A 34 7.26 -19.71 6.95
N ASN A 35 7.42 -20.88 7.58
CA ASN A 35 7.13 -22.18 6.95
C ASN A 35 7.75 -22.35 5.54
N SER A 36 8.98 -21.88 5.36
CA SER A 36 9.71 -21.89 4.07
C SER A 36 9.01 -21.11 2.94
N ARG A 37 8.17 -20.15 3.29
CA ARG A 37 7.40 -19.30 2.36
C ARG A 37 7.62 -17.82 2.67
N PRO A 38 7.49 -16.94 1.66
CA PRO A 38 7.69 -15.52 1.88
C PRO A 38 6.63 -14.97 2.84
N VAL A 39 7.06 -14.01 3.66
CA VAL A 39 6.19 -13.21 4.52
C VAL A 39 6.21 -11.80 3.99
N TYR A 40 5.04 -11.17 3.92
CA TYR A 40 4.93 -9.77 3.57
C TYR A 40 4.28 -8.99 4.71
N LYS A 41 4.77 -7.79 5.01
CA LYS A 41 4.18 -6.87 5.98
C LYS A 41 3.42 -5.78 5.24
N HIS A 42 2.19 -5.53 5.63
CA HIS A 42 1.38 -4.46 5.05
C HIS A 42 2.08 -3.11 5.28
N LEU A 43 2.10 -2.25 4.26
CA LEU A 43 2.83 -0.98 4.32
C LEU A 43 2.25 -0.03 5.36
N VAL A 44 0.94 -0.09 5.57
CA VAL A 44 0.20 0.82 6.45
C VAL A 44 -0.24 0.17 7.76
N GLU A 45 -1.02 -0.91 7.63
CA GLU A 45 -1.67 -1.56 8.75
C GLU A 45 -0.75 -2.57 9.44
N PRO A 46 -0.98 -2.85 10.74
CA PRO A 46 -0.16 -3.79 11.51
C PRO A 46 -0.55 -5.25 11.21
N VAL A 47 -0.49 -5.65 9.93
CA VAL A 47 -0.85 -7.00 9.47
C VAL A 47 0.18 -7.55 8.49
N PHE A 48 0.17 -8.87 8.36
CA PHE A 48 1.08 -9.65 7.55
C PHE A 48 0.32 -10.58 6.63
N MET A 49 0.86 -10.78 5.43
CA MET A 49 0.52 -11.88 4.53
C MET A 49 1.52 -13.00 4.74
N PHE A 50 1.07 -14.20 5.11
CA PHE A 50 1.92 -15.36 5.33
C PHE A 50 1.17 -16.67 5.05
N HIS A 51 1.90 -17.77 4.92
CA HIS A 51 1.31 -19.09 4.70
C HIS A 51 1.42 -19.97 5.94
N ASP A 52 0.29 -20.47 6.41
CA ASP A 52 0.24 -21.40 7.54
C ASP A 52 -0.91 -22.39 7.39
N SER A 53 -0.68 -23.64 7.80
CA SER A 53 -1.72 -24.68 7.82
C SER A 53 -2.48 -24.88 6.50
N GLY A 54 -1.81 -24.65 5.36
CA GLY A 54 -2.39 -24.76 4.01
C GLY A 54 -3.05 -23.49 3.47
N TYR A 55 -3.12 -22.42 4.26
CA TYR A 55 -3.74 -21.16 3.88
C TYR A 55 -2.70 -20.07 3.64
N TRP A 56 -2.93 -19.23 2.63
CA TRP A 56 -2.43 -17.86 2.66
C TRP A 56 -3.37 -17.02 3.52
N LEU A 57 -2.81 -16.24 4.45
CA LEU A 57 -3.52 -15.56 5.53
C LEU A 57 -3.09 -14.10 5.56
N ILE A 58 -4.04 -13.18 5.76
CA ILE A 58 -3.78 -11.80 6.17
C ILE A 58 -4.22 -11.61 7.63
N GLY A 59 -3.24 -11.59 8.53
CA GLY A 59 -3.44 -11.61 9.99
C GLY A 59 -2.51 -10.63 10.72
N SER A 60 -2.78 -10.35 12.00
CA SER A 60 -1.93 -9.46 12.81
C SER A 60 -0.65 -10.12 13.31
N THR A 61 -0.65 -11.46 13.45
CA THR A 61 0.45 -12.23 14.02
C THR A 61 0.80 -13.38 13.10
N ILE A 62 2.08 -13.51 12.76
CA ILE A 62 2.59 -14.63 11.95
C ILE A 62 2.50 -15.92 12.77
N GLY A 63 2.03 -17.00 12.16
CA GLY A 63 1.90 -18.32 12.78
C GLY A 63 0.61 -18.55 13.57
N GLU A 64 -0.25 -17.53 13.70
CA GLU A 64 -1.60 -17.72 14.22
C GLU A 64 -2.57 -18.06 13.09
N THR A 65 -3.52 -18.96 13.38
CA THR A 65 -4.59 -19.30 12.41
C THR A 65 -5.68 -18.22 12.33
N GLN A 66 -5.68 -17.26 13.27
CA GLN A 66 -6.64 -16.16 13.28
C GLN A 66 -6.25 -15.11 12.22
N SER A 67 -7.07 -14.98 11.19
CA SER A 67 -6.89 -14.03 10.09
C SER A 67 -8.20 -13.30 9.79
N GLY A 68 -8.09 -12.15 9.12
CA GLY A 68 -9.27 -11.44 8.61
C GLY A 68 -9.60 -11.80 7.16
N ILE A 69 -8.58 -12.15 6.38
CA ILE A 69 -8.68 -12.57 4.97
C ILE A 69 -7.82 -13.83 4.81
N ARG A 70 -8.30 -14.82 4.06
CA ARG A 70 -7.55 -16.05 3.79
C ARG A 70 -7.94 -16.73 2.48
N VAL A 71 -7.12 -17.67 2.05
CA VAL A 71 -7.41 -18.57 0.93
C VAL A 71 -6.70 -19.89 1.15
N LEU A 72 -7.41 -21.01 0.96
CA LEU A 72 -6.80 -22.34 0.97
C LEU A 72 -6.07 -22.53 -0.36
N SER A 73 -4.74 -22.61 -0.33
CA SER A 73 -3.96 -22.76 -1.56
C SER A 73 -2.59 -23.38 -1.27
N SER A 74 -2.14 -24.19 -2.24
CA SER A 74 -0.81 -24.78 -2.23
C SER A 74 0.25 -23.90 -2.89
N ALA A 75 -0.17 -22.85 -3.60
CA ALA A 75 0.68 -21.94 -4.37
C ALA A 75 1.87 -21.46 -3.54
N LEU A 76 3.10 -21.59 -4.06
CA LEU A 76 4.34 -21.25 -3.35
C LEU A 76 4.44 -19.76 -3.01
N GLN A 77 3.75 -18.92 -3.77
CA GLN A 77 3.74 -17.48 -3.63
C GLN A 77 2.30 -16.96 -3.73
N PRO A 78 1.98 -15.84 -3.06
CA PRO A 78 0.61 -15.36 -3.00
C PRO A 78 0.10 -14.87 -4.36
N GLN A 79 0.93 -14.31 -5.25
CA GLN A 79 0.48 -13.89 -6.58
C GLN A 79 0.16 -15.06 -7.53
N ASP A 80 0.56 -16.27 -7.18
CA ASP A 80 0.24 -17.49 -7.94
C ASP A 80 -1.08 -18.13 -7.48
N VAL A 81 -1.74 -17.56 -6.46
CA VAL A 81 -3.04 -18.03 -5.97
C VAL A 81 -4.10 -17.77 -7.04
N THR A 82 -4.85 -18.81 -7.40
CA THR A 82 -5.96 -18.72 -8.36
C THR A 82 -7.31 -19.04 -7.71
N GLU A 83 -7.28 -19.54 -6.48
CA GLU A 83 -8.46 -19.86 -5.70
C GLU A 83 -9.17 -18.60 -5.17
N VAL A 84 -10.43 -18.75 -4.79
CA VAL A 84 -11.25 -17.64 -4.30
C VAL A 84 -10.89 -17.33 -2.84
N TRP A 85 -10.47 -16.09 -2.61
CA TRP A 85 -10.22 -15.56 -1.27
C TRP A 85 -11.50 -15.49 -0.44
N GLN A 86 -11.33 -15.43 0.87
CA GLN A 86 -12.42 -15.31 1.83
C GLN A 86 -12.10 -14.22 2.85
N SER A 87 -13.10 -13.45 3.27
CA SER A 87 -13.01 -12.50 4.37
C SER A 87 -13.91 -12.91 5.54
N PHE A 88 -13.49 -12.64 6.77
CA PHE A 88 -14.31 -12.88 7.94
C PHE A 88 -15.20 -11.66 8.23
N ASN A 89 -16.53 -11.86 8.22
CA ASN A 89 -17.50 -10.78 8.49
C ASN A 89 -17.77 -10.55 9.99
N GLY A 90 -17.14 -11.33 10.87
CA GLY A 90 -17.40 -11.35 12.31
C GLY A 90 -18.14 -12.60 12.79
N THR A 91 -18.79 -13.32 11.88
CA THR A 91 -19.54 -14.54 12.19
C THR A 91 -19.13 -15.69 11.28
N THR A 92 -18.96 -15.43 9.98
CA THR A 92 -18.64 -16.45 8.97
C THR A 92 -17.61 -15.95 7.96
N TRP A 93 -17.01 -16.89 7.26
CA TRP A 93 -16.16 -16.61 6.10
C TRP A 93 -17.04 -16.40 4.87
N VAL A 94 -16.85 -15.28 4.18
CA VAL A 94 -17.56 -14.89 2.96
C VAL A 94 -16.58 -14.96 1.79
N ALA A 95 -17.01 -15.52 0.65
CA ALA A 95 -16.19 -15.61 -0.54
C ALA A 95 -16.02 -14.22 -1.20
N GLU A 96 -14.80 -13.93 -1.64
CA GLU A 96 -14.36 -12.65 -2.17
C GLU A 96 -13.75 -12.83 -3.56
N SER A 97 -14.60 -12.97 -4.58
CA SER A 97 -14.13 -13.20 -5.96
C SER A 97 -13.38 -12.02 -6.59
N SER A 98 -13.48 -10.84 -5.98
CA SER A 98 -12.76 -9.64 -6.45
C SER A 98 -11.37 -9.49 -5.85
N ILE A 99 -11.06 -10.23 -4.76
CA ILE A 99 -9.75 -10.14 -4.13
C ILE A 99 -8.74 -10.93 -4.94
N VAL A 100 -7.67 -10.25 -5.35
CA VAL A 100 -6.57 -10.84 -6.11
C VAL A 100 -5.23 -10.34 -5.60
N THR A 101 -4.19 -11.12 -5.83
CA THR A 101 -2.82 -10.85 -5.42
C THR A 101 -1.92 -10.78 -6.66
N SER A 102 -1.05 -9.78 -6.71
CA SER A 102 -0.14 -9.57 -7.83
C SER A 102 1.16 -8.95 -7.35
N CYS A 103 2.27 -9.19 -8.06
CA CYS A 103 3.47 -8.39 -7.82
C CYS A 103 3.15 -6.92 -8.11
N SER A 104 3.52 -6.05 -7.18
CA SER A 104 3.57 -4.61 -7.43
C SER A 104 5.01 -4.24 -7.69
N SER A 105 5.29 -3.52 -8.77
CA SER A 105 6.36 -2.53 -8.70
C SER A 105 5.84 -1.39 -7.83
N LEU A 106 6.67 -0.89 -6.92
CA LEU A 106 6.44 0.45 -6.40
C LEU A 106 6.59 1.41 -7.58
N CYS A 107 5.83 2.50 -7.59
CA CYS A 107 6.01 3.52 -8.61
C CYS A 107 7.40 4.10 -8.44
N ASP A 108 8.24 4.07 -9.47
CA ASP A 108 9.55 4.70 -9.39
C ASP A 108 9.39 6.22 -9.39
N THR A 109 8.39 6.73 -10.11
CA THR A 109 8.03 8.14 -10.14
C THR A 109 6.53 8.32 -9.95
N ILE A 110 6.15 9.31 -9.13
CA ILE A 110 4.79 9.81 -9.04
C ILE A 110 4.73 11.26 -9.49
N TRP A 111 3.69 11.63 -10.20
CA TRP A 111 3.46 13.00 -10.66
C TRP A 111 2.36 13.65 -9.84
N LEU A 112 2.70 14.76 -9.18
CA LEU A 112 1.75 15.59 -8.43
C LEU A 112 1.22 16.71 -9.34
N SER A 113 -0.07 16.69 -9.65
CA SER A 113 -0.74 17.74 -10.45
C SER A 113 -1.95 18.33 -9.72
N GLY A 114 -2.59 19.37 -10.26
CA GLY A 114 -3.79 19.99 -9.67
C GLY A 114 -3.75 21.51 -9.57
N VAL A 115 -4.70 22.09 -8.82
CA VAL A 115 -4.77 23.55 -8.57
C VAL A 115 -4.05 23.86 -7.26
N SER A 116 -2.93 24.56 -7.34
CA SER A 116 -2.16 24.95 -6.16
C SER A 116 -1.73 26.42 -6.34
N GLY A 117 -2.46 27.36 -5.74
CA GLY A 117 -2.19 28.79 -5.86
C GLY A 117 -0.76 29.17 -5.46
N SER A 118 -0.52 29.48 -4.19
CA SER A 118 0.84 29.77 -3.67
C SER A 118 1.75 28.54 -3.59
N GLN A 119 1.21 27.34 -3.85
CA GLN A 119 1.90 26.05 -3.70
C GLN A 119 2.21 25.35 -5.04
N ALA A 120 2.13 26.06 -6.18
CA ALA A 120 2.51 25.54 -7.50
C ALA A 120 3.91 24.90 -7.54
N TYR A 121 4.81 25.37 -6.69
CA TYR A 121 6.15 24.81 -6.55
C TYR A 121 6.19 23.42 -5.92
N LEU A 122 5.08 22.88 -5.40
CA LEU A 122 5.01 21.48 -4.94
C LEU A 122 4.63 20.52 -6.07
N LEU A 123 4.02 20.99 -7.16
CA LEU A 123 3.63 20.16 -8.29
C LEU A 123 4.85 19.65 -9.08
N GLY A 124 4.66 18.55 -9.81
CA GLY A 124 5.67 17.91 -10.66
C GLY A 124 6.00 16.48 -10.23
N ALA A 125 7.09 15.95 -10.77
CA ALA A 125 7.54 14.60 -10.50
C ALA A 125 8.18 14.45 -9.11
N TYR A 126 7.98 13.28 -8.51
CA TYR A 126 8.64 12.81 -7.30
C TYR A 126 9.14 11.39 -7.52
N ASN A 127 10.40 11.15 -7.26
CA ASN A 127 11.00 9.83 -7.38
C ASN A 127 10.92 9.08 -6.06
N HIS A 128 10.56 7.81 -6.11
CA HIS A 128 10.66 6.90 -4.98
C HIS A 128 12.11 6.86 -4.51
N VAL A 129 12.29 7.02 -3.21
CA VAL A 129 13.58 6.79 -2.55
C VAL A 129 13.52 5.45 -1.83
N ASN A 130 14.66 4.77 -1.72
CA ASN A 130 14.76 3.48 -1.01
C ASN A 130 14.66 3.67 0.52
N ASP A 131 13.60 4.33 0.96
CA ASP A 131 13.29 4.65 2.34
C ASP A 131 11.78 4.55 2.55
N ASP A 132 11.37 4.26 3.78
CA ASP A 132 9.97 4.12 4.15
C ASP A 132 9.61 4.90 5.41
N SER A 133 8.41 5.49 5.40
CA SER A 133 7.84 6.19 6.54
C SER A 133 6.59 5.45 6.97
N ASN A 134 6.63 4.90 8.18
CA ASN A 134 5.58 4.04 8.72
C ASN A 134 5.29 2.81 7.84
N GLY A 135 6.28 2.30 7.10
CA GLY A 135 6.14 1.17 6.19
C GLY A 135 5.66 1.53 4.78
N ALA A 136 5.35 2.78 4.48
CA ALA A 136 4.97 3.24 3.13
C ALA A 136 6.15 3.92 2.39
N PRO A 137 6.20 3.85 1.05
CA PRO A 137 7.25 4.47 0.26
C PRO A 137 7.30 5.98 0.49
N ILE A 138 8.52 6.52 0.55
CA ILE A 138 8.77 7.95 0.51
C ILE A 138 9.11 8.34 -0.93
N TYR A 139 8.56 9.47 -1.39
CA TYR A 139 8.89 10.03 -2.69
C TYR A 139 9.51 11.41 -2.51
N LYS A 140 10.66 11.64 -3.14
CA LYS A 140 11.38 12.90 -3.09
C LYS A 140 11.19 13.66 -4.39
N LYS A 141 10.90 14.96 -4.29
CA LYS A 141 10.63 15.78 -5.47
C LYS A 141 11.81 15.76 -6.43
N GLN A 142 11.55 15.50 -7.71
CA GLN A 142 12.53 15.65 -8.77
C GLN A 142 12.82 17.15 -8.92
N GLU A 143 14.07 17.54 -8.69
CA GLU A 143 14.45 18.95 -8.67
C GLU A 143 14.30 19.62 -10.03
N ASP A 144 13.86 20.89 -10.02
CA ASP A 144 14.23 21.85 -11.07
C ASP A 144 14.90 23.13 -10.51
N LYS A 145 14.82 23.41 -9.20
CA LYS A 145 15.67 24.35 -8.41
C LYS A 145 15.18 24.51 -6.95
N PRO A 146 16.04 24.93 -5.99
CA PRO A 146 15.97 24.50 -4.59
C PRO A 146 15.22 25.45 -3.67
N LYS A 147 14.30 24.89 -2.89
CA LYS A 147 13.81 25.41 -1.61
C LYS A 147 13.65 24.24 -0.64
N GLY A 148 14.79 23.65 -0.29
CA GLY A 148 14.87 22.50 0.60
C GLY A 148 14.36 21.20 -0.01
N GLU A 149 14.57 20.14 0.76
CA GLU A 149 14.07 18.81 0.44
C GLU A 149 12.55 18.78 0.61
N VAL A 150 11.85 18.38 -0.45
CA VAL A 150 10.40 18.17 -0.45
C VAL A 150 10.11 16.70 -0.63
N THR A 151 9.41 16.11 0.34
CA THR A 151 9.05 14.69 0.32
C THR A 151 7.54 14.50 0.44
N ILE A 152 7.03 13.48 -0.23
CA ILE A 152 5.70 12.92 0.00
C ILE A 152 5.90 11.67 0.85
N ARG A 153 5.27 11.65 2.02
CA ARG A 153 5.34 10.51 2.94
C ARG A 153 4.01 10.29 3.65
N MET A 154 3.79 9.04 4.07
CA MET A 154 2.64 8.69 4.88
C MET A 154 2.88 9.06 6.35
N ILE A 155 1.94 9.78 6.94
CA ILE A 155 2.03 10.27 8.32
C ILE A 155 1.12 9.51 9.29
N ASP A 156 0.00 8.94 8.82
CA ASP A 156 -0.98 8.25 9.67
C ASP A 156 -1.93 7.43 8.80
N GLY A 157 -1.74 6.11 8.71
CA GLY A 157 -2.68 5.18 8.07
C GLY A 157 -2.96 5.51 6.59
N ASN A 158 -4.00 6.31 6.37
CA ASN A 158 -4.42 6.76 5.05
C ASN A 158 -4.06 8.23 4.75
N LYS A 159 -3.29 8.89 5.62
CA LYS A 159 -2.90 10.29 5.47
C LYS A 159 -1.49 10.41 4.92
N TRP A 160 -1.39 11.20 3.87
CA TRP A 160 -0.13 11.56 3.25
C TRP A 160 0.14 13.04 3.49
N SER A 161 1.41 13.40 3.55
CA SER A 161 1.84 14.78 3.72
C SER A 161 2.96 15.08 2.74
N ILE A 162 2.91 16.30 2.18
CA ILE A 162 4.06 16.92 1.53
C ILE A 162 4.78 17.73 2.59
N VAL A 163 6.03 17.35 2.87
CA VAL A 163 6.88 17.97 3.88
C VAL A 163 8.04 18.65 3.18
N SER A 164 8.22 19.95 3.45
CA SER A 164 9.44 20.69 3.10
C SER A 164 10.30 20.86 4.36
N GLU A 165 11.60 20.60 4.27
CA GLU A 165 12.51 20.77 5.43
C GLU A 165 12.94 22.22 5.65
N SER A 166 12.94 23.06 4.61
CA SER A 166 13.47 24.44 4.70
C SER A 166 12.42 25.49 5.07
N GLU A 167 11.16 25.20 4.82
CA GLU A 167 10.04 26.04 5.19
C GLU A 167 9.18 25.14 6.09
N THR A 168 8.80 25.57 7.29
CA THR A 168 7.92 24.82 8.22
C THR A 168 6.49 24.70 7.67
N ILE A 169 6.37 24.24 6.43
CA ILE A 169 5.14 24.03 5.68
C ILE A 169 4.89 22.52 5.74
N THR A 170 4.01 22.15 6.65
CA THR A 170 3.37 20.83 6.62
C THR A 170 2.03 21.03 5.94
N THR A 171 1.91 20.60 4.68
CA THR A 171 0.61 20.47 4.05
C THR A 171 0.17 19.03 4.21
N THR A 172 -0.84 18.82 5.04
CA THR A 172 -1.46 17.51 5.24
C THR A 172 -2.68 17.41 4.35
N PHE A 173 -2.83 16.28 3.66
CA PHE A 173 -4.03 15.98 2.90
C PHE A 173 -4.56 14.62 3.35
N THR A 174 -5.88 14.56 3.52
CA THR A 174 -6.57 13.33 3.92
C THR A 174 -7.14 12.71 2.67
N THR A 175 -6.86 11.43 2.48
CA THR A 175 -7.42 10.69 1.37
C THR A 175 -8.82 10.22 1.73
N THR A 176 -9.74 10.31 0.78
CA THR A 176 -10.88 9.39 0.78
C THR A 176 -10.53 8.32 -0.24
N ILE A 177 -9.79 7.31 0.21
CA ILE A 177 -9.47 6.15 -0.61
C ILE A 177 -10.78 5.42 -0.90
N THR A 178 -11.36 5.67 -2.06
CA THR A 178 -12.51 4.89 -2.55
C THR A 178 -12.06 3.53 -3.10
N ASN A 179 -10.75 3.34 -3.32
CA ASN A 179 -10.15 2.07 -3.70
C ASN A 179 -8.66 2.01 -3.26
N PRO A 180 -8.25 1.23 -2.24
CA PRO A 180 -6.89 1.23 -1.64
C PRO A 180 -5.79 0.60 -2.50
N VAL A 181 -6.08 0.46 -3.79
CA VAL A 181 -5.45 -0.49 -4.68
C VAL A 181 -4.61 0.21 -5.74
N GLU A 182 -4.79 1.51 -5.94
CA GLU A 182 -3.94 2.37 -6.76
C GLU A 182 -3.58 3.57 -5.90
N ILE A 183 -2.42 4.19 -6.11
CA ILE A 183 -2.21 5.56 -5.64
C ILE A 183 -3.42 6.32 -6.20
N PRO A 184 -4.35 6.84 -5.37
CA PRO A 184 -5.62 7.32 -5.90
C PRO A 184 -5.34 8.42 -6.91
N ASN A 185 -5.90 8.28 -8.12
CA ASN A 185 -5.69 9.21 -9.22
C ASN A 185 -6.24 10.63 -8.94
N VAL A 186 -6.78 10.90 -7.74
CA VAL A 186 -7.32 12.21 -7.33
C VAL A 186 -7.29 12.35 -5.80
N TRP A 187 -6.86 13.51 -5.31
CA TRP A 187 -6.70 13.95 -3.92
C TRP A 187 -7.38 15.32 -3.75
N THR A 188 -7.97 15.59 -2.60
CA THR A 188 -8.56 16.91 -2.34
C THR A 188 -7.88 17.53 -1.14
N VAL A 189 -7.31 18.72 -1.34
CA VAL A 189 -6.76 19.58 -0.29
C VAL A 189 -7.81 20.64 0.05
N SER A 190 -7.75 21.20 1.25
CA SER A 190 -8.67 22.24 1.74
C SER A 190 -8.77 23.51 0.85
N SER A 191 -7.94 23.64 -0.18
CA SER A 191 -7.94 24.73 -1.16
C SER A 191 -7.94 24.29 -2.64
N GLY A 192 -8.13 23.00 -2.96
CA GLY A 192 -8.12 22.52 -4.35
C GLY A 192 -8.07 20.99 -4.50
N THR A 193 -8.16 20.51 -5.74
CA THR A 193 -7.94 19.08 -6.06
C THR A 193 -6.49 18.89 -6.53
N ILE A 194 -5.75 18.02 -5.84
CA ILE A 194 -4.43 17.53 -6.21
C ILE A 194 -4.59 16.14 -6.84
N VAL A 195 -3.74 15.71 -7.75
CA VAL A 195 -3.80 14.38 -8.38
C VAL A 195 -2.40 13.77 -8.24
N LEU A 196 -2.31 12.50 -7.81
CA LEU A 196 -1.08 11.72 -7.87
C LEU A 196 -1.28 10.62 -8.88
N GLU A 197 -0.39 10.58 -9.85
CA GLU A 197 -0.37 9.58 -10.91
C GLU A 197 0.97 8.84 -10.85
N CYS A 198 0.92 7.53 -11.06
CA CYS A 198 2.12 6.69 -11.19
C CYS A 198 2.60 6.73 -12.65
N TYR A 199 3.90 6.95 -12.87
CA TYR A 199 4.54 6.97 -14.19
C TYR A 199 5.66 5.92 -14.28
#